data_AF-A0A358M4P0-F1
#
_entry.id   AF-A0A358M4P0-F1
#
_cell.length_a   1.000
_cell.length_b   1.000
_cell.length_c   1.000
_cell.angle_alpha   90.00
_cell.angle_beta   90.00
_cell.angle_gamma   90.00
#
_symmetry.space_group_name_H-M   'P 1'
#
loop_
_entity.id
_entity.type
_entity.pdbx_description
1 polymer ?
#
loop_
_entity_poly.entity_id
_entity_poly.type
_entity_poly.pdbx_seq_one_letter_code
_entity_poly.pdbx_strand_id
1 'polypeptide(L)'
;LDENGKAAGAVLMNMETKEILTARAKTVIIATGGAGRLHYQGFPTSNHYGATADGLVLAYRAGASLLYAYTLQYHPTGVAFPAQIFGALVTEKVRSLGAMLVNVDGEAFMHPLETRDVSAASIIRECQERGKGIPTPDGFGIWLDTPMI
;
A
#
# COMPACT_ATOMS: atom_id res chain seq x y z
N LEU A 1 -24.86 -1.78 17.71
CA LEU A 1 -25.74 -0.64 17.38
C LEU A 1 -26.77 -0.51 18.49
N ASP A 2 -27.37 0.66 18.68
CA ASP A 2 -28.56 0.80 19.54
C ASP A 2 -29.82 0.25 18.83
N GLU A 3 -30.96 0.33 19.51
CA GLU A 3 -32.28 -0.08 18.99
C GLU A 3 -32.73 0.69 17.73
N ASN A 4 -32.11 1.85 17.46
CA ASN A 4 -32.39 2.69 16.29
C ASN A 4 -31.33 2.51 15.19
N GLY A 5 -30.44 1.52 15.29
CA GLY A 5 -29.38 1.25 14.32
C GLY A 5 -28.20 2.22 14.38
N LYS A 6 -28.08 3.07 15.41
CA LYS A 6 -26.97 4.02 15.57
C LYS A 6 -25.78 3.37 16.29
N ALA A 7 -24.58 3.87 16.01
CA ALA A 7 -23.39 3.45 16.74
C ALA A 7 -23.53 3.82 18.24
N ALA A 8 -23.33 2.83 19.12
CA ALA A 8 -23.52 2.98 20.57
C ALA A 8 -22.24 2.72 21.39
N GLY A 9 -21.11 2.60 20.70
CA GLY A 9 -19.84 2.18 21.29
C GLY A 9 -19.16 1.07 20.48
N ALA A 10 -18.28 0.33 21.15
CA ALA A 10 -17.54 -0.78 20.58
C ALA A 10 -17.44 -1.96 21.56
N VAL A 11 -17.35 -3.16 21.00
CA VAL A 11 -16.88 -4.35 21.70
C VAL A 11 -15.38 -4.43 21.48
N LEU A 12 -14.63 -4.46 22.57
CA LEU A 12 -13.17 -4.49 22.59
C LEU A 12 -12.72 -5.88 23.05
N MET A 13 -11.64 -6.37 22.49
CA MET A 13 -10.96 -7.58 22.97
C MET A 13 -9.58 -7.20 23.46
N ASN A 14 -9.28 -7.51 24.72
CA ASN A 14 -7.92 -7.42 25.21
C ASN A 14 -7.10 -8.53 24.53
N MET A 15 -6.07 -8.16 23.78
CA MET A 15 -5.29 -9.11 22.98
C MET A 15 -4.44 -10.06 23.83
N GLU A 16 -4.07 -9.65 25.05
CA GLU A 16 -3.28 -10.44 26.00
C GLU A 16 -4.17 -11.39 26.81
N THR A 17 -5.22 -10.87 27.45
CA THR A 17 -6.07 -11.66 28.35
C THR A 17 -7.25 -12.35 27.67
N LYS A 18 -7.57 -11.97 26.42
CA LYS A 18 -8.76 -12.38 25.66
C LYS A 18 -10.10 -11.94 26.28
N GLU A 19 -10.05 -11.09 27.30
CA GLU A 19 -11.24 -10.52 27.91
C GLU A 19 -11.98 -9.62 26.90
N ILE A 20 -13.32 -9.74 26.90
CA ILE A 20 -14.20 -8.91 26.11
C ILE A 20 -14.73 -7.78 26.98
N LEU A 21 -14.52 -6.55 26.52
CA LEU A 21 -14.94 -5.33 27.20
C LEU A 21 -15.92 -4.56 26.32
N THR A 22 -16.85 -3.83 26.94
CA THR A 22 -17.78 -2.96 26.22
C THR A 22 -17.50 -1.50 26.53
N ALA A 23 -17.08 -0.73 25.53
CA ALA A 23 -16.95 0.71 25.63
C ALA A 23 -18.22 1.37 25.07
N ARG A 24 -19.08 1.91 25.94
CA ARG A 24 -20.28 2.67 25.52
C ARG A 24 -19.90 4.09 25.16
N ALA A 25 -20.40 4.59 24.03
CA ALA A 25 -20.13 5.95 23.58
C ALA A 25 -21.31 6.52 22.79
N LYS A 26 -21.52 7.85 22.88
CA LYS A 26 -22.51 8.56 22.06
C LYS A 26 -22.06 8.74 20.61
N THR A 27 -20.75 8.74 20.38
CA THR A 27 -20.12 8.92 19.07
C THR A 27 -18.95 7.95 18.94
N VAL A 28 -18.82 7.30 17.79
CA VAL A 28 -17.73 6.36 17.48
C VAL A 28 -17.03 6.85 16.21
N ILE A 29 -15.71 6.95 16.25
CA ILE A 29 -14.87 7.32 15.11
C ILE A 29 -14.02 6.11 14.75
N ILE A 30 -14.06 5.69 13.48
CA ILE A 30 -13.20 4.64 12.93
C ILE A 30 -12.04 5.32 12.20
N ALA A 31 -10.83 5.16 12.73
CA ALA A 31 -9.60 5.73 12.18
C ALA A 31 -8.50 4.66 12.10
N THR A 32 -8.84 3.47 11.63
CA THR A 32 -8.00 2.25 11.71
C THR A 32 -6.99 2.10 10.57
N GLY A 33 -6.80 3.13 9.74
CA GLY A 33 -5.94 3.05 8.56
C GLY A 33 -6.54 2.25 7.40
N GLY A 34 -5.67 1.76 6.51
CA GLY A 34 -6.04 1.16 5.22
C GLY A 34 -5.96 -0.36 5.17
N ALA A 35 -5.84 -0.86 3.94
CA ALA A 35 -5.95 -2.27 3.57
C ALA A 35 -4.69 -2.83 2.87
N GLY A 36 -3.55 -2.14 2.93
CA GLY A 36 -2.37 -2.51 2.14
C GLY A 36 -1.82 -3.91 2.43
N ARG A 37 -2.09 -4.48 3.61
CA ARG A 37 -1.69 -5.86 3.96
C ARG A 37 -2.54 -6.95 3.34
N LEU A 38 -3.58 -6.59 2.59
CA LEU A 38 -4.27 -7.55 1.72
C LEU A 38 -3.47 -7.88 0.45
N HIS A 39 -2.34 -7.20 0.20
CA HIS A 39 -1.43 -7.50 -0.92
C HIS A 39 -2.18 -7.63 -2.26
N TYR A 40 -2.96 -6.60 -2.59
CA TYR A 40 -3.80 -6.59 -3.78
C TYR A 40 -2.98 -6.85 -5.05
N GLN A 41 -3.44 -7.83 -5.84
CA GLN A 41 -2.75 -8.34 -7.03
C GLN A 41 -1.34 -8.90 -6.76
N GLY A 42 -1.04 -9.31 -5.52
CA GLY A 42 0.25 -9.89 -5.14
C GLY A 42 1.38 -8.88 -5.00
N PHE A 43 1.13 -7.58 -5.12
CA PHE A 43 2.17 -6.58 -4.96
C PHE A 43 2.61 -6.42 -3.50
N PRO A 44 3.89 -6.06 -3.27
CA PRO A 44 4.36 -5.71 -1.94
C PRO A 44 3.71 -4.42 -1.43
N THR A 45 3.84 -4.18 -0.13
CA THR A 45 3.24 -3.01 0.53
C THR A 45 4.23 -2.29 1.42
N SER A 46 4.16 -0.96 1.41
CA SER A 46 4.87 -0.10 2.36
C SER A 46 4.12 0.03 3.70
N ASN A 47 2.92 -0.54 3.80
CA ASN A 47 2.08 -0.38 4.97
C ASN A 47 2.58 -1.22 6.17
N HIS A 48 2.38 -0.66 7.35
CA HIS A 48 2.57 -1.38 8.61
C HIS A 48 1.73 -2.66 8.66
N TYR A 49 2.16 -3.65 9.45
CA TYR A 49 1.49 -4.94 9.60
C TYR A 49 0.02 -4.86 10.03
N GLY A 50 -0.39 -3.77 10.69
CA GLY A 50 -1.76 -3.54 11.13
C GLY A 50 -2.72 -2.98 10.06
N ALA A 51 -2.27 -2.72 8.83
CA ALA A 51 -3.13 -2.18 7.76
C ALA A 51 -3.97 -3.27 7.07
N THR A 52 -4.81 -3.95 7.85
CA THR A 52 -5.55 -5.16 7.46
C THR A 52 -7.02 -4.91 7.11
N ALA A 53 -7.43 -3.65 6.96
CA ALA A 53 -8.81 -3.23 6.66
C ALA A 53 -9.86 -3.50 7.76
N ASP A 54 -9.45 -3.85 8.99
CA ASP A 54 -10.38 -4.27 10.05
C ASP A 54 -11.52 -3.28 10.29
N GLY A 55 -11.22 -1.97 10.41
CA GLY A 55 -12.25 -0.96 10.62
C GLY A 55 -13.15 -0.72 9.41
N LEU A 56 -12.66 -0.93 8.18
CA LEU A 56 -13.50 -0.87 6.98
C LEU A 56 -14.51 -2.02 6.99
N VAL A 57 -14.07 -3.22 7.37
CA VAL A 57 -14.94 -4.40 7.51
C VAL A 57 -15.94 -4.21 8.64
N LEU A 58 -15.53 -3.65 9.78
CA LEU A 58 -16.43 -3.33 10.89
C LEU A 58 -17.49 -2.30 10.48
N ALA A 59 -17.09 -1.24 9.78
CA ALA A 59 -18.02 -0.22 9.27
C ALA A 59 -19.04 -0.84 8.31
N TYR A 60 -18.58 -1.65 7.36
CA TYR A 60 -19.46 -2.35 6.40
C TYR A 60 -20.46 -3.27 7.12
N ARG A 61 -19.99 -4.06 8.11
CA ARG A 61 -20.86 -4.92 8.93
C ARG A 61 -21.86 -4.12 9.77
N ALA A 62 -21.54 -2.90 10.14
CA ALA A 62 -22.44 -1.98 10.82
C ALA A 62 -23.41 -1.26 9.87
N GLY A 63 -23.40 -1.56 8.57
CA GLY A 63 -24.28 -0.98 7.57
C GLY A 63 -23.77 0.30 6.91
N ALA A 64 -22.53 0.72 7.17
CA ALA A 64 -21.94 1.87 6.50
C ALA A 64 -21.59 1.52 5.05
N SER A 65 -21.89 2.45 4.13
CA SER A 65 -21.45 2.34 2.74
C SER A 65 -19.95 2.62 2.62
N LEU A 66 -19.22 1.75 1.93
CA LEU A 66 -17.82 1.98 1.58
C LEU A 66 -17.73 2.62 0.20
N LEU A 67 -16.99 3.73 0.10
CA LEU A 67 -16.72 4.39 -1.16
C LEU A 67 -15.35 3.98 -1.69
N TYR A 68 -15.26 3.76 -3.00
CA TYR A 68 -14.02 3.49 -3.72
C TYR A 68 -13.17 2.34 -3.14
N ALA A 69 -13.81 1.30 -2.60
CA ALA A 69 -13.13 0.16 -1.97
C ALA A 69 -12.16 -0.59 -2.92
N TYR A 70 -12.30 -0.40 -4.24
CA TYR A 70 -11.48 -1.02 -5.27
C TYR A 70 -10.41 -0.08 -5.87
N THR A 71 -10.33 1.18 -5.41
CA THR A 71 -9.31 2.11 -5.91
C THR A 71 -8.09 2.05 -5.01
N LEU A 72 -7.00 1.53 -5.55
CA LEU A 72 -5.74 1.36 -4.82
C LEU A 72 -4.63 2.13 -5.52
N GLN A 73 -3.76 2.73 -4.72
CA GLN A 73 -2.58 3.41 -5.22
C GLN A 73 -1.36 2.52 -5.02
N TYR A 74 -0.59 2.36 -6.09
CA TYR A 74 0.75 1.78 -6.05
C TYR A 74 1.78 2.90 -6.03
N HIS A 75 2.77 2.80 -5.15
CA HIS A 75 3.90 3.71 -5.15
C HIS A 75 4.98 3.16 -6.11
N PRO A 76 5.48 3.96 -7.08
CA PRO A 76 6.36 3.43 -8.13
C PRO A 76 7.72 2.97 -7.62
N THR A 77 8.23 3.58 -6.54
CA THR A 77 9.58 3.32 -6.00
C THR A 77 9.52 2.56 -4.67
N GLY A 78 8.81 1.43 -4.65
CA GLY A 78 8.94 0.43 -3.59
C GLY A 78 10.18 -0.43 -3.81
N VAL A 79 10.89 -0.78 -2.75
CA VAL A 79 12.13 -1.58 -2.87
C VAL A 79 11.80 -3.00 -3.35
N ALA A 80 12.46 -3.44 -4.42
CA ALA A 80 12.36 -4.80 -4.94
C ALA A 80 13.47 -5.75 -4.44
N PHE A 81 14.58 -5.19 -3.93
CA PHE A 81 15.71 -5.92 -3.37
C PHE A 81 16.52 -5.00 -2.42
N PRO A 82 17.07 -5.50 -1.29
CA PRO A 82 17.05 -6.89 -0.82
C PRO A 82 15.73 -7.28 -0.16
N ALA A 83 15.46 -8.59 -0.06
CA ALA A 83 14.18 -9.16 0.40
C ALA A 83 13.73 -8.66 1.78
N GLN A 84 14.67 -8.34 2.67
CA GLN A 84 14.42 -7.85 4.03
C GLN A 84 13.66 -6.52 4.08
N ILE A 85 13.78 -5.70 3.03
CA ILE A 85 13.08 -4.43 2.90
C ILE A 85 12.15 -4.40 1.68
N PHE A 86 11.75 -5.57 1.19
CA PHE A 86 10.83 -5.67 0.05
C PHE A 86 9.52 -4.91 0.31
N GLY A 87 9.17 -4.00 -0.60
CA GLY A 87 8.04 -3.09 -0.44
C GLY A 87 8.28 -1.84 0.40
N ALA A 88 9.46 -1.70 1.02
CA ALA A 88 9.81 -0.48 1.75
C ALA A 88 9.79 0.72 0.81
N LEU A 89 9.39 1.87 1.35
CA LEU A 89 9.22 3.08 0.56
C LEU A 89 10.58 3.74 0.30
N VAL A 90 10.94 3.94 -0.98
CA VAL A 90 11.89 4.97 -1.37
C VAL A 90 11.12 6.24 -1.65
N THR A 91 11.47 7.32 -0.96
CA THR A 91 10.76 8.60 -1.05
C THR A 91 10.73 9.14 -2.48
N GLU A 92 9.58 9.66 -2.89
CA GLU A 92 9.39 10.33 -4.18
C GLU A 92 10.38 11.49 -4.40
N LYS A 93 10.90 12.07 -3.31
CA LYS A 93 11.94 13.09 -3.39
C LYS A 93 13.14 12.63 -4.22
N VAL A 94 13.49 11.34 -4.19
CA VAL A 94 14.59 10.78 -4.99
C VAL A 94 14.38 11.02 -6.49
N ARG A 95 13.16 10.77 -7.01
CA ARG A 95 12.81 11.08 -8.41
C ARG A 95 12.85 12.57 -8.69
N SER A 96 12.34 13.41 -7.78
CA SER A 96 12.37 14.88 -7.96
C SER A 96 13.78 15.47 -7.97
N LEU A 97 14.76 14.76 -7.39
CA LEU A 97 16.17 15.15 -7.40
C LEU A 97 16.92 14.65 -8.66
N GLY A 98 16.21 14.08 -9.63
CA GLY A 98 16.78 13.67 -10.91
C GLY A 98 17.10 12.19 -11.03
N ALA A 99 16.66 11.35 -10.08
CA ALA A 99 16.83 9.92 -10.22
C ALA A 99 16.00 9.36 -11.39
N MET A 100 16.60 8.50 -12.19
CA MET A 100 16.01 7.90 -13.39
C MET A 100 15.53 6.48 -13.12
N LEU A 101 14.44 6.08 -13.78
CA LEU A 101 13.96 4.70 -13.80
C LEU A 101 14.61 4.00 -14.99
N VAL A 102 15.46 3.03 -14.72
CA VAL A 102 16.35 2.41 -15.71
C VAL A 102 16.08 0.91 -15.78
N ASN A 103 15.96 0.37 -16.99
CA ASN A 103 15.69 -1.04 -17.23
C ASN A 103 16.97 -1.91 -17.19
N VAL A 104 16.84 -3.20 -17.47
CA VAL A 104 17.97 -4.15 -17.46
C VAL A 104 19.06 -3.82 -18.49
N ASP A 105 18.71 -3.11 -19.57
CA ASP A 105 19.63 -2.71 -20.65
C ASP A 105 20.38 -1.41 -20.34
N GLY A 106 20.08 -0.75 -19.21
CA GLY A 106 20.62 0.56 -18.88
C GLY A 106 19.89 1.74 -19.54
N GLU A 107 18.70 1.52 -20.10
CA GLU A 107 17.92 2.57 -20.74
C GLU A 107 16.96 3.23 -19.75
N ALA A 108 16.98 4.57 -19.71
CA ALA A 108 15.93 5.35 -19.06
C ALA A 108 14.67 5.32 -19.94
N PHE A 109 13.66 4.57 -19.51
CA PHE A 109 12.48 4.27 -20.35
C PHE A 109 11.31 5.23 -20.14
N MET A 110 11.40 6.14 -19.17
CA MET A 110 10.37 7.15 -18.90
C MET A 110 10.91 8.39 -18.18
N HIS A 111 10.16 9.49 -18.25
CA HIS A 111 10.50 10.71 -17.53
C HIS A 111 10.24 10.55 -16.02
N PRO A 112 11.17 10.95 -15.12
CA PRO A 112 11.05 10.65 -13.70
C PRO A 112 9.97 11.46 -12.96
N LEU A 113 9.52 12.58 -13.56
CA LEU A 113 8.48 13.46 -13.00
C LEU A 113 7.06 13.13 -13.50
N GLU A 114 6.86 11.99 -14.17
CA GLU A 114 5.51 11.52 -14.48
C GLU A 114 4.70 11.27 -13.21
N THR A 115 3.37 11.27 -13.34
CA THR A 115 2.47 10.97 -12.23
C THR A 115 2.68 9.55 -11.72
N ARG A 116 2.33 9.31 -10.45
CA ARG A 116 2.59 8.02 -9.78
C ARG A 116 1.94 6.83 -10.49
N ASP A 117 0.73 7.00 -10.98
CA ASP A 117 -0.02 6.00 -11.74
C ASP A 117 0.66 5.67 -13.08
N VAL A 118 1.08 6.70 -13.83
CA VAL A 118 1.84 6.51 -15.09
C VAL A 118 3.18 5.82 -14.81
N SER A 119 3.88 6.23 -13.75
CA SER A 119 5.15 5.62 -13.34
C SER A 119 4.98 4.16 -12.95
N ALA A 120 4.03 3.85 -12.07
CA ALA A 120 3.79 2.47 -11.63
C ALA A 120 3.36 1.58 -12.82
N ALA A 121 2.46 2.06 -13.68
CA ALA A 121 2.04 1.32 -14.87
C ALA A 121 3.20 1.08 -15.84
N SER A 122 4.06 2.08 -16.05
CA SER A 122 5.21 1.96 -16.95
C SER A 122 6.21 0.93 -16.45
N ILE A 123 6.50 0.91 -15.14
CA ILE A 123 7.37 -0.10 -14.52
C ILE A 123 6.79 -1.51 -14.69
N ILE A 124 5.49 -1.69 -14.45
CA ILE A 124 4.82 -2.98 -14.62
C ILE A 124 4.93 -3.47 -16.07
N ARG A 125 4.65 -2.60 -17.06
CA ARG A 125 4.75 -2.94 -18.49
C ARG A 125 6.20 -3.24 -18.92
N GLU A 126 7.16 -2.46 -18.43
CA GLU A 126 8.58 -2.66 -18.73
C GLU A 126 9.06 -4.05 -18.25
N CYS A 127 8.63 -4.46 -17.05
CA CYS A 127 8.95 -5.78 -16.51
C CYS A 127 8.17 -6.92 -17.20
N GLN A 128 6.85 -6.82 -17.33
CA GLN A 128 5.98 -7.94 -17.71
C GLN A 128 5.75 -8.05 -19.22
N GLU A 129 5.48 -6.95 -19.91
CA GLU A 129 5.13 -6.97 -21.33
C GLU A 129 6.39 -6.92 -22.21
N ARG A 130 7.40 -6.14 -21.78
CA ARG A 130 8.64 -5.93 -22.54
C ARG A 130 9.77 -6.86 -22.12
N GLY A 131 9.64 -7.53 -20.97
CA GLY A 131 10.65 -8.45 -20.45
C GLY A 131 11.97 -7.76 -20.09
N LYS A 132 11.96 -6.45 -19.85
CA LYS A 132 13.15 -5.63 -19.56
C LYS A 132 13.37 -5.37 -18.06
N GLY A 133 12.72 -6.16 -17.20
CA GLY A 133 12.88 -6.10 -15.75
C GLY A 133 14.15 -6.82 -15.27
N ILE A 134 14.67 -6.40 -14.12
CA ILE A 134 15.75 -7.09 -13.41
C ILE A 134 15.14 -8.17 -12.52
N PRO A 135 15.50 -9.46 -12.69
CA PRO A 135 15.00 -10.53 -11.84
C PRO A 135 15.52 -10.37 -10.40
N THR A 136 14.63 -10.53 -9.43
CA THR A 136 14.93 -10.61 -8.00
C THR A 136 14.38 -11.94 -7.44
N PRO A 137 14.81 -12.38 -6.25
CA PRO A 137 14.24 -13.60 -5.64
C PRO A 137 12.72 -13.58 -5.49
N ASP A 138 12.14 -12.38 -5.30
CA ASP A 138 10.71 -12.17 -5.04
C ASP A 138 9.93 -11.64 -6.27
N GLY A 139 10.57 -11.55 -7.44
CA GLY A 139 9.91 -11.11 -8.67
C GLY A 139 10.84 -10.36 -9.64
N PHE A 140 10.40 -9.18 -10.07
CA PHE A 140 11.15 -8.30 -10.98
C PHE A 140 11.13 -6.87 -10.48
N GLY A 141 12.19 -6.12 -10.75
CA GLY A 141 12.30 -4.70 -10.46
C GLY A 141 12.94 -3.93 -11.61
N ILE A 142 13.12 -2.63 -11.40
CA ILE A 142 13.92 -1.74 -12.24
C ILE A 142 15.01 -1.09 -11.37
N TRP A 143 16.02 -0.49 -11.99
CA TRP A 143 16.96 0.36 -11.28
C TRP A 143 16.37 1.73 -11.05
N LEU A 144 16.55 2.25 -9.83
CA LEU A 144 16.37 3.66 -9.53
C LEU A 144 17.76 4.29 -9.46
N ASP A 145 18.21 4.82 -10.60
CA ASP A 145 19.54 5.39 -10.75
C ASP A 145 19.56 6.82 -10.21
N THR A 146 20.29 7.05 -9.13
CA THR A 146 20.41 8.37 -8.49
C THR A 146 21.68 9.05 -8.98
N PRO A 147 21.64 10.34 -9.38
CA PRO A 147 22.87 11.04 -9.74
C PRO A 147 23.86 11.01 -8.58
N MET A 148 25.14 10.77 -8.88
CA MET A 148 26.18 10.90 -7.86
C MET A 148 26.25 12.37 -7.42
N ILE A 149 25.96 12.59 -6.15
CA ILE A 149 26.14 13.89 -5.48
C ILE A 149 27.59 14.03 -5.04
#